data_AF-A0A6G0VKK7-F1
#
_entry.id   AF-A0A6G0VKK7-F1
#
_cell.length_a   1.000
_cell.length_b   1.000
_cell.length_c   1.000
_cell.angle_alpha   90.00
_cell.angle_beta   90.00
_cell.angle_gamma   90.00
#
_symmetry.space_group_name_H-M   'P 1'
#
loop_
_entity.id
_entity.type
_entity.pdbx_description
1 polymer ?
#
loop_
_entity_poly.entity_id
_entity_poly.type
_entity_poly.pdbx_seq_one_letter_code
_entity_poly.pdbx_strand_id
1 'polypeptide(L)'
;MEEISNIVVLTCPTNLDILSRSNHIFADGTFLHSSKYYDQLYTIHTLQNGFYIPLIFCFLMSKSTEYYLRVINVLISLANCNFHFDFEKSAHNAIK
;
A
#
# COMPACT_ATOMS: atom_id res chain seq x y z
N MET A 1 25.21 7.96 0.13
CA MET A 1 24.19 8.04 1.20
C MET A 1 23.19 6.95 0.90
N GLU A 2 23.05 5.96 1.78
CA GLU A 2 21.93 5.03 1.70
C GLU A 2 20.64 5.83 1.81
N GLU A 3 19.80 5.78 0.78
CA GLU A 3 18.45 6.33 0.87
C GLU A 3 17.68 5.52 1.90
N ILE A 4 17.54 6.10 3.10
CA ILE A 4 16.57 5.60 4.07
C ILE A 4 15.20 5.80 3.42
N SER A 5 14.61 4.72 2.94
CA SER A 5 13.22 4.69 2.52
C SER A 5 12.35 5.02 3.73
N ASN A 6 11.92 6.27 3.85
CA ASN A 6 11.12 6.75 4.98
C ASN A 6 9.65 6.31 4.91
N ILE A 7 9.40 5.05 4.56
CA ILE A 7 8.09 4.43 4.56
C ILE A 7 8.02 3.55 5.79
N VAL A 8 7.09 3.86 6.71
CA VAL A 8 6.80 2.97 7.83
C VAL A 8 5.67 2.05 7.43
N VAL A 9 5.91 0.74 7.52
CA VAL A 9 4.94 -0.30 7.18
C VAL A 9 4.53 -1.03 8.44
N LEU A 10 3.22 -1.05 8.73
CA LEU A 10 2.65 -1.86 9.80
C LEU A 10 1.88 -3.04 9.18
N THR A 11 2.28 -4.24 9.56
CA THR A 11 1.67 -5.52 9.15
C THR A 11 2.09 -6.62 10.13
N CYS A 12 1.58 -7.82 9.95
CA CYS A 12 2.01 -9.00 10.69
C CYS A 12 2.13 -10.23 9.77
N PRO A 13 2.81 -11.31 10.18
CA PRO A 13 2.97 -12.50 9.34
C PRO A 13 1.65 -13.07 8.82
N THR A 14 0.59 -13.07 9.63
CA THR A 14 -0.74 -13.54 9.21
C THR A 14 -1.33 -12.67 8.10
N ASN A 15 -1.15 -11.35 8.16
CA ASN A 15 -1.63 -10.46 7.12
C ASN A 15 -0.88 -10.69 5.80
N LEU A 16 0.42 -10.95 5.86
CA LEU A 16 1.23 -11.26 4.67
C LEU A 16 0.84 -12.60 4.04
N ASP A 17 0.54 -13.61 4.86
CA ASP A 17 0.04 -14.91 4.38
C ASP A 17 -1.36 -14.80 3.73
N ILE A 18 -2.24 -13.94 4.26
CA ILE A 18 -3.52 -13.65 3.61
C ILE A 18 -3.29 -12.91 2.29
N LEU A 19 -2.40 -11.90 2.28
CA LEU A 19 -2.09 -11.12 1.08
C LEU A 19 -1.57 -12.02 -0.05
N SER A 20 -0.63 -12.92 0.24
CA SER A 20 -0.01 -13.79 -0.78
C SER A 20 -0.99 -14.76 -1.44
N ARG A 21 -2.09 -15.08 -0.75
CA ARG A 21 -3.18 -15.96 -1.23
C ARG A 21 -4.38 -15.18 -1.81
N SER A 22 -4.32 -13.85 -1.81
CA SER A 22 -5.41 -13.00 -2.27
C SER A 22 -5.40 -12.85 -3.79
N ASN A 23 -6.55 -13.01 -4.44
CA ASN A 23 -6.68 -12.79 -5.90
C ASN A 23 -6.84 -11.31 -6.26
N HIS A 24 -7.34 -10.52 -5.31
CA HIS A 24 -7.57 -9.09 -5.46
C HIS A 24 -7.08 -8.37 -4.21
N ILE A 25 -6.37 -7.28 -4.45
CA ILE A 25 -6.01 -6.33 -3.39
C ILE A 25 -6.43 -4.93 -3.80
N PHE A 26 -6.79 -4.13 -2.80
CA PHE A 26 -7.32 -2.79 -2.97
C PHE A 26 -6.45 -1.86 -2.16
N ALA A 27 -5.94 -0.81 -2.80
CA ALA A 27 -5.06 0.15 -2.16
C ALA A 27 -5.72 1.52 -2.16
N ASP A 28 -5.84 2.12 -0.97
CA ASP A 28 -6.58 3.35 -0.73
C ASP A 28 -5.74 4.34 0.07
N GLY A 29 -5.85 5.62 -0.27
CA GLY A 29 -5.06 6.70 0.32
C GLY A 29 -5.95 7.67 1.08
N THR A 30 -5.65 7.91 2.34
CA THR A 30 -6.41 8.92 3.11
C THR A 30 -6.04 10.35 2.67
N PHE A 31 -7.05 11.23 2.58
CA PHE A 31 -6.85 12.61 2.09
C PHE A 31 -6.27 13.58 3.15
N LEU A 32 -6.64 13.43 4.43
CA LEU A 32 -6.51 14.52 5.43
C LEU A 32 -5.92 14.10 6.79
N HIS A 33 -5.78 12.80 7.07
CA HIS A 33 -5.36 12.31 8.39
C HIS A 33 -4.11 11.44 8.29
N SER A 34 -2.97 12.12 8.25
CA SER A 34 -1.66 11.54 8.49
C SER A 34 -1.08 12.11 9.79
N SER A 35 -0.21 11.35 10.47
CA SER A 35 0.53 11.90 11.62
C SER A 35 1.32 13.14 11.16
N LYS A 36 1.67 14.05 12.07
CA LYS A 36 2.44 15.28 11.79
C LYS A 36 3.68 15.09 10.89
N TYR A 37 4.24 13.88 10.83
CA TYR A 37 5.46 13.54 10.10
C TYR A 37 5.24 12.83 8.74
N TYR A 38 3.99 12.55 8.37
CA TYR A 38 3.66 11.86 7.11
C TYR A 38 2.61 12.66 6.35
N ASP A 39 2.60 12.53 5.03
CA ASP A 39 1.63 13.19 4.15
C ASP A 39 0.40 12.31 3.88
N GLN A 40 0.55 10.99 4.10
CA GLN A 40 -0.50 10.04 3.80
C GLN A 40 -0.38 8.77 4.63
N LEU A 41 -1.53 8.30 5.13
CA LEU A 41 -1.71 6.89 5.45
C LEU A 41 -2.31 6.20 4.22
N TYR A 42 -1.56 5.25 3.68
CA TYR A 42 -1.93 4.42 2.54
C TYR A 42 -2.19 2.99 3.01
N THR A 43 -3.37 2.45 2.75
CA THR A 43 -3.82 1.17 3.29
C THR A 43 -4.08 0.17 2.19
N ILE A 44 -3.79 -1.10 2.48
CA ILE A 44 -3.95 -2.20 1.54
C ILE A 44 -4.90 -3.20 2.16
N HIS A 45 -5.91 -3.53 1.39
CA HIS A 45 -7.02 -4.36 1.79
C HIS A 45 -7.16 -5.54 0.86
N THR A 46 -7.83 -6.58 1.33
CA THR A 46 -8.35 -7.65 0.49
C THR A 46 -9.79 -7.98 0.89
N LEU A 47 -10.52 -8.65 0.00
CA LEU A 47 -11.87 -9.13 0.27
C LEU A 47 -11.81 -10.56 0.84
N GLN A 48 -12.23 -10.73 2.09
CA GLN A 48 -12.34 -12.03 2.75
C GLN A 48 -13.76 -12.22 3.24
N ASN A 49 -14.43 -13.29 2.81
CA ASN A 49 -15.78 -13.67 3.25
C ASN A 49 -16.80 -12.51 3.16
N GLY A 50 -16.69 -11.67 2.13
CA GLY A 50 -17.58 -10.52 1.91
C GLY A 50 -17.18 -9.23 2.65
N PHE A 51 -16.07 -9.23 3.40
CA PHE A 51 -15.58 -8.06 4.12
C PHE A 51 -14.24 -7.57 3.57
N TYR A 52 -14.07 -6.25 3.46
CA TYR A 52 -12.78 -5.65 3.18
C TYR A 52 -11.95 -5.60 4.46
N ILE A 53 -10.86 -6.36 4.49
CA ILE A 53 -9.97 -6.45 5.64
C ILE A 53 -8.68 -5.68 5.34
N PRO A 54 -8.30 -4.68 6.16
CA PRO A 54 -7.00 -4.04 6.05
C PRO A 54 -5.89 -4.99 6.49
N LEU A 55 -4.87 -5.15 5.65
CA LEU A 55 -3.73 -6.02 5.90
C LEU A 55 -2.45 -5.24 6.16
N ILE A 56 -2.25 -4.13 5.45
CA ILE A 56 -1.02 -3.35 5.51
C ILE A 56 -1.36 -1.87 5.61
N PHE A 57 -0.64 -1.17 6.48
CA PHE A 57 -0.72 0.27 6.66
C PHE A 57 0.66 0.87 6.36
N CYS A 58 0.73 1.74 5.37
CA CYS A 58 1.95 2.42 4.93
C CYS A 58 1.84 3.91 5.25
N PHE A 59 2.74 4.42 6.08
CA PHE A 59 2.88 5.84 6.30
C PHE A 59 3.89 6.41 5.30
N LEU A 60 3.40 7.24 4.39
CA LEU A 60 4.20 7.85 3.32
C LEU A 60 4.52 9.30 3.68
N MET A 61 5.79 9.68 3.55
CA MET A 61 6.22 11.07 3.71
C MET A 61 5.94 11.94 2.48
N SER A 62 5.47 11.34 1.38
CA SER A 62 5.08 12.06 0.17
C SER A 62 4.08 11.26 -0.63
N LYS A 63 3.22 11.98 -1.36
CA LYS A 63 2.27 11.44 -2.34
C LYS A 63 2.88 11.34 -3.75
N SER A 64 4.20 11.35 -3.88
CA SER A 64 4.88 11.28 -5.17
C SER A 64 4.84 9.87 -5.76
N THR A 65 4.89 9.77 -7.09
CA THR A 65 4.93 8.48 -7.82
C THR A 65 6.02 7.54 -7.30
N GLU A 66 7.16 8.08 -6.85
CA GLU A 66 8.27 7.31 -6.34
C GLU A 66 7.93 6.55 -5.05
N TYR A 67 7.21 7.19 -4.12
CA TYR A 67 6.79 6.53 -2.88
C TYR A 67 5.77 5.42 -3.15
N TYR A 68 4.85 5.64 -4.09
CA TYR A 68 3.92 4.61 -4.55
C TYR A 68 4.65 3.43 -5.22
N LEU A 69 5.63 3.70 -6.09
CA LEU A 69 6.46 2.68 -6.72
C LEU A 69 7.12 1.76 -5.70
N ARG A 70 7.68 2.34 -4.63
CA ARG A 70 8.32 1.56 -3.54
C ARG A 70 7.33 0.61 -2.86
N VAL A 71 6.13 1.10 -2.52
CA VAL A 71 5.08 0.26 -1.93
C VAL A 71 4.64 -0.84 -2.90
N ILE A 72 4.36 -0.49 -4.16
CA ILE A 72 3.87 -1.42 -5.18
C ILE A 72 4.89 -2.52 -5.47
N ASN A 73 6.18 -2.19 -5.58
CA ASN A 73 7.24 -3.18 -5.79
C ASN A 73 7.30 -4.22 -4.67
N VAL A 74 7.13 -3.80 -3.41
CA VAL A 74 7.05 -4.73 -2.28
C VAL A 74 5.82 -5.64 -2.42
N LEU A 75 4.66 -5.10 -2.76
CA LEU A 75 3.45 -5.91 -2.90
C LEU A 75 3.51 -6.91 -4.04
N ILE A 76 4.03 -6.51 -5.20
CA ILE A 76 4.21 -7.39 -6.35
C ILE A 76 5.18 -8.54 -5.99
N SER A 77 6.18 -8.27 -5.14
CA SER A 77 7.09 -9.33 -4.66
C SER A 77 6.42 -10.32 -3.70
N LEU A 78 5.30 -9.93 -3.07
CA LEU A 78 4.60 -10.71 -2.05
C LEU A 78 3.36 -11.44 -2.57
N ALA A 79 2.70 -10.90 -3.60
CA ALA A 79 1.45 -11.42 -4.12
C ALA A 79 1.35 -11.23 -5.64
N ASN A 80 1.01 -12.31 -6.35
CA ASN A 80 0.68 -12.26 -7.77
C ASN A 80 -0.85 -12.16 -7.93
N CYS A 81 -1.38 -10.95 -7.85
CA CYS A 81 -2.82 -10.69 -7.78
C CYS A 81 -3.24 -9.49 -8.63
N ASN A 82 -4.56 -9.28 -8.76
CA ASN A 82 -5.08 -8.07 -9.41
C ASN A 82 -5.07 -6.91 -8.42
N PHE A 83 -4.40 -5.83 -8.79
CA PHE A 83 -4.29 -4.63 -7.99
C PHE A 83 -5.32 -3.59 -8.41
N HIS A 84 -6.05 -3.07 -7.43
CA HIS A 84 -7.01 -1.98 -7.61
C HIS A 84 -6.51 -0.77 -6.81
N PHE A 85 -6.40 0.38 -7.49
CA PHE A 85 -5.88 1.62 -6.92
C PHE A 85 -6.98 2.69 -6.95
N ASP A 86 -6.97 3.59 -5.97
CA ASP A 86 -7.76 4.82 -6.03
C ASP A 86 -7.25 5.76 -7.15
N PHE A 87 -8.05 6.75 -7.54
CA PHE A 87 -7.85 7.67 -8.66
C PHE A 87 -6.65 8.63 -8.52
N GLU A 88 -5.74 8.38 -7.58
CA GLU A 88 -4.58 9.21 -7.37
C GLU A 88 -3.60 9.08 -8.54
N LYS A 89 -3.35 10.19 -9.23
CA LYS A 89 -2.53 10.22 -10.46
C LYS A 89 -1.13 9.65 -10.26
N SER A 90 -0.51 9.90 -9.12
CA SER A 90 0.81 9.39 -8.76
C SER A 90 0.81 7.87 -8.54
N ALA A 91 -0.23 7.30 -7.95
CA ALA A 91 -0.41 5.85 -7.82
C ALA A 91 -0.56 5.19 -9.19
N HIS A 92 -1.35 5.77 -10.09
CA HIS A 92 -1.46 5.26 -11.46
C HIS A 92 -0.15 5.36 -12.25
N ASN A 93 0.59 6.45 -12.11
CA ASN A 93 1.89 6.61 -12.77
C ASN A 93 2.94 5.61 -12.28
N ALA A 94 2.76 5.04 -11.09
CA ALA A 94 3.66 4.05 -10.50
C ALA A 94 3.46 2.64 -11.08
N ILE A 95 2.40 2.42 -11.86
CA ILE A 95 2.12 1.14 -12.51
C ILE A 95 2.41 1.34 -14.00
N LYS A 96 3.63 1.02 -14.42
CA LYS A 96 4.03 0.99 -15.82
C LYS A 96 4.61 -0.37 -16.18
#